data_AF-A0A3M1D363-F1
#
_entry.id   AF-A0A3M1D363-F1
#
_cell.length_a   1.000
_cell.length_b   1.000
_cell.length_c   1.000
_cell.angle_alpha   90.00
_cell.angle_beta   90.00
_cell.angle_gamma   90.00
#
_symmetry.space_group_name_H-M   'P 1'
#
loop_
_entity.id
_entity.type
_entity.pdbx_description
1 polymer ?
#
loop_
_entity_poly.entity_id
_entity_poly.type
_entity_poly.pdbx_seq_one_letter_code
_entity_poly.pdbx_strand_id
1 'polypeptide(L)'
;MNLGAWHMRRIVVLAFAALAMRAAAEQKVVFEKDDENIETMDEQDIVVKSFLEALSRGDTDKLLELTTDPFSFDGREVRGKDRLKAEWKKTYEDRRNVLSRLNLSDYEIMKYEEAVDRFGPPPAKFRRLKLNRCEFVAVRLENRKGFVLILAKDRAGDWLVTAVAE
;
A
#
# COMPACT_ATOMS: atom_id res chain seq x y z
N MET A 1 32.99 -74.29 47.71
CA MET A 1 33.09 -73.24 46.68
C MET A 1 31.70 -73.00 46.12
N ASN A 2 31.10 -71.85 46.38
CA ASN A 2 29.87 -71.42 45.73
C ASN A 2 29.90 -69.88 45.65
N LEU A 3 30.47 -69.40 44.55
CA LEU A 3 30.52 -67.98 44.16
C LEU A 3 29.22 -67.66 43.42
N GLY A 4 28.37 -66.79 43.95
CA GLY A 4 27.18 -66.41 43.17
C GLY A 4 26.19 -65.41 43.77
N ALA A 5 26.54 -64.66 44.82
CA ALA A 5 25.55 -63.83 45.54
C ALA A 5 25.84 -62.31 45.55
N TRP A 6 26.74 -61.80 44.71
CA TRP A 6 27.27 -60.42 44.87
C TRP A 6 27.10 -59.46 43.68
N HIS A 7 26.27 -59.77 42.67
CA HIS A 7 26.11 -58.88 41.50
C HIS A 7 24.69 -58.43 41.14
N MET A 8 23.67 -58.77 41.93
CA MET A 8 22.27 -58.45 41.59
C MET A 8 21.69 -57.20 42.25
N ARG A 9 22.53 -56.28 42.77
CA ARG A 9 22.07 -55.01 43.37
C ARG A 9 22.58 -53.74 42.69
N ARG A 10 23.34 -53.85 41.60
CA ARG A 10 23.90 -52.67 40.88
C ARG A 10 23.22 -52.30 39.57
N ILE A 11 22.29 -53.12 39.07
CA ILE A 11 21.71 -52.90 37.73
C ILE A 11 20.44 -52.04 37.76
N VAL A 12 19.70 -51.98 38.87
CA VAL A 12 18.40 -51.28 38.88
C VAL A 12 18.51 -49.75 39.06
N VAL A 13 19.62 -49.25 39.62
CA VAL A 13 19.81 -47.78 39.80
C VAL A 13 20.19 -47.07 38.49
N LEU A 14 20.70 -47.80 37.48
CA LEU A 14 21.04 -47.22 36.18
C LEU A 14 19.83 -47.11 35.22
N ALA A 15 18.73 -47.79 35.50
CA ALA A 15 17.53 -47.75 34.64
C ALA A 15 16.70 -46.46 34.83
N PHE A 16 16.76 -45.81 35.98
CA PHE A 16 15.99 -44.58 36.25
C PHE A 16 16.66 -43.29 35.74
N ALA A 17 18.00 -43.27 35.61
CA ALA A 17 18.71 -42.12 35.05
C ALA A 17 18.52 -42.01 33.52
N ALA A 18 18.35 -43.14 32.82
CA ALA A 18 18.11 -43.16 31.38
C ALA A 18 16.68 -42.73 31.00
N LEU A 19 15.70 -42.90 31.91
CA LEU A 19 14.32 -42.50 31.65
C LEU A 19 14.05 -41.00 31.91
N ALA A 20 14.86 -40.36 32.77
CA ALA A 20 14.81 -38.89 32.96
C ALA A 20 15.48 -38.13 31.79
N MET A 21 16.44 -38.74 31.10
CA MET A 21 16.98 -38.23 29.83
C MET A 21 16.09 -38.53 28.61
N ARG A 22 14.83 -38.91 28.85
CA ARG A 22 13.76 -38.91 27.85
C ARG A 22 12.96 -37.60 27.82
N ALA A 23 13.20 -36.62 28.70
CA ALA A 23 12.33 -35.44 28.80
C ALA A 23 12.94 -34.10 28.35
N ALA A 24 14.26 -34.00 28.18
CA ALA A 24 14.94 -32.72 27.91
C ALA A 24 15.43 -32.53 26.47
N ALA A 25 15.36 -33.55 25.61
CA ALA A 25 15.97 -33.54 24.27
C ALA A 25 14.98 -33.46 23.11
N GLU A 26 13.67 -33.44 23.37
CA GLU A 26 12.62 -33.38 22.33
C GLU A 26 11.76 -32.12 22.40
N GLN A 27 12.22 -31.06 23.08
CA GLN A 27 11.66 -29.73 22.84
C GLN A 27 12.36 -29.12 21.63
N LYS A 28 12.09 -29.73 20.47
CA LYS A 28 12.25 -29.05 19.19
C LYS A 28 11.23 -27.92 19.24
N VAL A 29 11.65 -26.76 19.73
CA VAL A 29 10.88 -25.52 19.63
C VAL A 29 10.75 -25.29 18.13
N VAL A 30 9.68 -25.82 17.56
CA VAL A 30 9.14 -25.36 16.30
C VAL A 30 8.72 -23.94 16.63
N PHE A 31 9.65 -23.00 16.43
CA PHE A 31 9.28 -21.64 16.12
C PHE A 31 8.49 -21.77 14.82
N GLU A 32 7.18 -22.02 14.94
CA GLU A 32 6.23 -21.41 14.03
C GLU A 32 6.63 -19.94 14.04
N LYS A 33 7.42 -19.57 13.04
CA LYS A 33 7.40 -18.19 12.60
C LYS A 33 5.94 -18.00 12.26
N ASP A 34 5.21 -17.37 13.17
CA ASP A 34 4.20 -16.42 12.75
C ASP A 34 4.97 -15.49 11.81
N ASP A 35 4.97 -15.87 10.53
CA ASP A 35 5.35 -15.02 9.43
C ASP A 35 4.37 -13.87 9.56
N GLU A 36 4.76 -12.88 10.37
CA GLU A 36 4.15 -11.56 10.39
C GLU A 36 4.04 -11.22 8.92
N ASN A 37 2.81 -11.31 8.43
CA ASN A 37 2.43 -10.88 7.10
C ASN A 37 2.60 -9.36 7.15
N ILE A 38 3.86 -8.93 7.04
CA ILE A 38 4.24 -7.54 6.82
C ILE A 38 3.62 -7.29 5.46
N GLU A 39 2.39 -6.79 5.47
CA GLU A 39 1.71 -6.29 4.29
C GLU A 39 2.63 -5.22 3.73
N THR A 40 3.46 -5.62 2.77
CA THR A 40 4.29 -4.70 2.02
C THR A 40 3.31 -3.80 1.31
N MET A 41 3.17 -2.57 1.79
CA MET A 41 2.34 -1.57 1.12
C MET A 41 2.79 -1.50 -0.34
N ASP A 42 1.84 -1.72 -1.24
CA ASP A 42 2.06 -1.61 -2.67
C ASP A 42 2.61 -0.21 -2.99
N GLU A 43 3.50 -0.10 -3.98
CA GLU A 43 4.14 1.16 -4.37
C GLU A 43 3.09 2.25 -4.70
N GLN A 44 1.96 1.85 -5.29
CA GLN A 44 0.84 2.74 -5.60
C GLN A 44 0.22 3.33 -4.34
N ASP A 45 0.09 2.53 -3.28
CA ASP A 45 -0.48 2.95 -2.00
C ASP A 45 0.38 4.06 -1.37
N ILE A 46 1.71 3.91 -1.44
CA ILE A 46 2.67 4.92 -0.97
C ILE A 46 2.50 6.23 -1.76
N VAL A 47 2.42 6.15 -3.09
CA VAL A 47 2.25 7.33 -3.96
C VAL A 47 0.91 8.03 -3.69
N VAL A 48 -0.18 7.28 -3.58
CA VAL A 48 -1.52 7.82 -3.30
C VAL A 48 -1.55 8.50 -1.94
N LYS A 49 -1.09 7.84 -0.88
CA LYS A 49 -1.03 8.44 0.47
C LYS A 49 -0.21 9.72 0.48
N SER A 50 0.99 9.69 -0.11
CA SER A 50 1.87 10.86 -0.20
C SER A 50 1.21 12.00 -0.97
N PHE A 51 0.50 11.68 -2.05
CA PHE A 51 -0.20 12.68 -2.86
C PHE A 51 -1.37 13.31 -2.11
N LEU A 52 -2.20 12.50 -1.45
CA LEU A 52 -3.33 12.98 -0.65
C LEU A 52 -2.88 13.79 0.55
N GLU A 53 -1.78 13.40 1.21
CA GLU A 53 -1.18 14.15 2.30
C GLU A 53 -0.69 15.52 1.81
N ALA A 54 0.05 15.56 0.69
CA ALA A 54 0.50 16.82 0.07
C ALA A 54 -0.69 17.71 -0.33
N LEU A 55 -1.75 17.12 -0.90
CA LEU A 55 -2.96 17.83 -1.29
C LEU A 55 -3.69 18.42 -0.08
N SER A 56 -3.80 17.69 1.03
CA SER A 56 -4.45 18.15 2.26
C SER A 56 -3.71 19.34 2.90
N ARG A 57 -2.38 19.37 2.77
CA ARG A 57 -1.49 20.41 3.31
C ARG A 57 -1.28 21.59 2.36
N GLY A 58 -1.67 21.45 1.09
CA GLY A 58 -1.38 22.45 0.07
C GLY A 58 0.10 22.52 -0.29
N ASP A 59 0.84 21.41 -0.11
CA ASP A 59 2.25 21.31 -0.46
C ASP A 59 2.41 21.14 -1.97
N THR A 60 2.42 22.28 -2.68
CA THR A 60 2.50 22.29 -4.14
C THR A 60 3.81 21.71 -4.67
N ASP A 61 4.90 21.81 -3.92
CA ASP A 61 6.20 21.29 -4.37
C ASP A 61 6.18 19.76 -4.33
N LYS A 62 5.63 19.18 -3.27
CA LYS A 62 5.45 17.72 -3.20
C LYS A 62 4.47 17.20 -4.25
N LEU A 63 3.39 17.94 -4.54
CA LEU A 63 2.46 17.59 -5.62
C LEU A 63 3.16 17.56 -6.99
N LEU A 64 4.10 18.46 -7.26
CA LEU A 64 4.86 18.44 -8.52
C LEU A 64 5.80 17.25 -8.65
N GLU A 65 6.34 16.74 -7.54
CA GLU A 65 7.16 15.52 -7.55
C GLU A 65 6.34 14.27 -7.85
N LEU A 66 5.09 14.23 -7.39
CA LEU A 66 4.20 13.08 -7.48
C LEU A 66 3.30 13.10 -8.72
N THR A 67 3.46 14.09 -9.61
CA THR A 67 2.63 14.25 -10.81
C THR A 67 3.42 14.16 -12.10
N THR A 68 2.77 13.68 -13.16
CA THR A 68 3.35 13.72 -14.51
C THR A 68 3.27 15.12 -15.11
N ASP A 69 4.15 15.42 -16.08
CA ASP A 69 4.02 16.56 -17.00
C ASP A 69 3.95 16.02 -18.44
N PRO A 70 2.81 16.17 -19.15
CA PRO A 70 1.59 16.90 -18.76
C PRO A 70 0.78 16.26 -17.63
N PHE A 71 -0.05 17.07 -16.96
CA PHE A 71 -1.08 16.63 -16.02
C PHE A 71 -2.48 17.05 -16.50
N SER A 72 -3.49 16.21 -16.27
CA SER A 72 -4.87 16.49 -16.68
C SER A 72 -5.77 16.82 -15.48
N PHE A 73 -6.25 18.07 -15.40
CA PHE A 73 -7.28 18.51 -14.45
C PHE A 73 -8.65 18.46 -15.13
N ASP A 74 -9.51 17.52 -14.74
CA ASP A 74 -10.85 17.34 -15.32
C ASP A 74 -10.84 17.26 -16.85
N GLY A 75 -9.81 16.63 -17.43
CA GLY A 75 -9.61 16.48 -18.87
C GLY A 75 -9.00 17.70 -19.56
N ARG A 76 -8.73 18.79 -18.84
CA ARG A 76 -7.90 19.90 -19.32
C ARG A 76 -6.44 19.60 -19.02
N GLU A 77 -5.65 19.53 -20.07
CA GLU A 77 -4.21 19.27 -19.96
C GLU A 77 -3.45 20.57 -19.61
N VAL A 78 -2.60 20.50 -18.60
CA VAL A 78 -1.68 21.55 -18.18
C VAL A 78 -0.25 21.02 -18.36
N ARG A 79 0.59 21.83 -19.00
CA ARG A 79 1.98 21.50 -19.33
C ARG A 79 2.94 22.48 -18.68
N GLY A 80 4.06 21.97 -18.19
CA GLY A 80 5.14 22.75 -17.60
C GLY A 80 4.97 22.97 -16.09
N LYS A 81 6.07 22.79 -15.35
CA LYS A 81 6.12 22.85 -13.89
C LYS A 81 5.54 24.14 -13.30
N ASP A 82 5.87 25.31 -13.85
CA ASP A 82 5.37 26.59 -13.32
C ASP A 82 3.84 26.71 -13.43
N ARG A 83 3.29 26.24 -14.55
CA ARG A 83 1.83 26.25 -14.77
C ARG A 83 1.14 25.23 -13.88
N LEU A 84 1.72 24.04 -13.72
CA LEU A 84 1.23 23.03 -12.78
C LEU A 84 1.24 23.55 -11.35
N LYS A 85 2.32 24.22 -10.93
CA LYS A 85 2.43 24.82 -9.59
C LYS A 85 1.32 25.83 -9.33
N ALA A 86 1.10 26.74 -10.30
CA ALA A 86 0.06 27.75 -10.22
C ALA A 86 -1.35 27.12 -10.16
N GLU A 87 -1.60 26.09 -10.96
CA GLU A 87 -2.88 25.38 -10.98
C GLU A 87 -3.15 24.62 -9.67
N TRP A 88 -2.14 23.95 -9.11
CA TRP A 88 -2.25 23.28 -7.81
C TRP A 88 -2.51 24.27 -6.68
N LYS A 89 -1.77 25.39 -6.66
CA LYS A 89 -1.98 26.45 -5.68
C LYS A 89 -3.42 26.98 -5.74
N LYS A 90 -3.90 27.30 -6.94
CA LYS A 90 -5.27 27.75 -7.16
C LYS A 90 -6.30 26.71 -6.71
N THR A 91 -6.12 25.45 -7.10
CA THR A 91 -7.01 24.34 -6.72
C THR A 91 -7.10 24.20 -5.21
N TYR A 92 -5.97 24.29 -4.51
CA TYR A 92 -5.93 24.22 -3.05
C TYR A 92 -6.63 25.44 -2.41
N GLU A 93 -6.39 26.65 -2.90
CA GLU A 93 -7.06 27.86 -2.40
C GLU A 93 -8.58 27.79 -2.58
N ASP A 94 -9.04 27.39 -3.77
CA ASP A 94 -10.47 27.27 -4.10
C ASP A 94 -11.18 26.18 -3.26
N ARG A 95 -10.45 25.12 -2.88
CA ARG A 95 -11.02 23.93 -2.23
C ARG A 95 -10.49 23.67 -0.82
N ARG A 96 -9.82 24.64 -0.21
CA ARG A 96 -9.08 24.48 1.05
C ARG A 96 -9.90 23.82 2.16
N ASN A 97 -11.14 24.26 2.32
CA ASN A 97 -12.05 23.75 3.36
C ASN A 97 -12.39 22.27 3.19
N VAL A 98 -12.38 21.77 1.96
CA VAL A 98 -12.65 20.37 1.64
C VAL A 98 -11.37 19.55 1.76
N LEU A 99 -10.29 20.02 1.13
CA LEU A 99 -9.02 19.27 1.06
C LEU A 99 -8.34 19.14 2.43
N SER A 100 -8.43 20.15 3.29
CA SER A 100 -7.88 20.09 4.66
C SER A 100 -8.56 19.06 5.57
N ARG A 101 -9.71 18.51 5.16
CA ARG A 101 -10.47 17.49 5.90
C ARG A 101 -10.43 16.12 5.21
N LEU A 102 -9.54 15.94 4.24
CA LEU A 102 -9.35 14.65 3.58
C LEU A 102 -9.01 13.57 4.60
N ASN A 103 -9.82 12.51 4.63
CA ASN A 103 -9.45 11.29 5.34
C ASN A 103 -8.49 10.50 4.46
N LEU A 104 -7.22 10.44 4.87
CA LEU A 104 -6.16 9.76 4.12
C LEU A 104 -6.34 8.24 4.01
N SER A 105 -7.33 7.66 4.69
CA SER A 105 -7.62 6.22 4.65
C SER A 105 -8.85 5.86 3.80
N ASP A 106 -9.57 6.83 3.23
CA ASP A 106 -10.82 6.59 2.51
C ASP A 106 -10.64 6.70 0.98
N TYR A 107 -9.83 5.79 0.45
CA TYR A 107 -9.65 5.61 -0.99
C TYR A 107 -9.61 4.14 -1.38
N GLU A 108 -9.85 3.88 -2.66
CA GLU A 108 -9.84 2.53 -3.23
C GLU A 108 -9.10 2.54 -4.57
N ILE A 109 -8.03 1.74 -4.67
CA ILE A 109 -7.25 1.56 -5.90
C ILE A 109 -7.85 0.39 -6.70
N MET A 110 -8.03 0.59 -8.00
CA MET A 110 -8.63 -0.41 -8.89
C MET A 110 -8.05 -0.33 -10.30
N LYS A 111 -8.18 -1.43 -11.03
CA LYS A 111 -7.77 -1.51 -12.44
C LYS A 111 -8.82 -0.85 -13.34
N TYR A 112 -8.42 -0.55 -14.58
CA TYR A 112 -9.31 0.05 -15.58
C TYR A 112 -10.63 -0.71 -15.77
N GLU A 113 -10.59 -2.03 -15.89
CA GLU A 113 -11.78 -2.85 -16.14
C GLU A 113 -12.77 -2.77 -14.98
N GLU A 114 -12.27 -2.84 -13.74
CA GLU A 114 -13.06 -2.70 -12.51
C GLU A 114 -13.67 -1.29 -12.38
N ALA A 115 -12.89 -0.25 -12.70
CA ALA A 115 -13.37 1.12 -12.71
C ALA A 115 -14.49 1.33 -13.73
N VAL A 116 -14.36 0.74 -14.93
CA VAL A 116 -15.40 0.84 -15.97
C VAL A 116 -16.65 0.06 -15.60
N ASP A 117 -16.53 -1.12 -15.00
CA ASP A 117 -17.68 -1.89 -14.53
C ASP A 117 -18.46 -1.12 -13.46
N ARG A 118 -17.74 -0.49 -12.51
CA ARG A 118 -18.36 0.19 -11.37
C ARG A 118 -18.88 1.60 -11.68
N PHE A 119 -18.14 2.37 -12.48
CA PHE A 119 -18.44 3.79 -12.72
C PHE A 119 -18.86 4.11 -14.16
N GLY A 120 -18.78 3.12 -15.06
CA GLY A 120 -19.02 3.30 -16.49
C GLY A 120 -17.78 3.80 -17.25
N PRO A 121 -17.91 3.99 -18.57
CA PRO A 121 -16.78 4.38 -19.40
C PRO A 121 -16.28 5.79 -19.06
N PRO A 122 -14.96 6.02 -19.10
CA PRO A 122 -14.39 7.33 -18.80
C PRO A 122 -14.83 8.38 -19.85
N PRO A 123 -14.99 9.64 -19.44
CA PRO A 123 -15.30 10.73 -20.35
C PRO A 123 -14.32 10.85 -21.53
N ALA A 124 -14.83 11.20 -22.71
CA ALA A 124 -14.04 11.26 -23.96
C ALA A 124 -12.81 12.20 -23.87
N LYS A 125 -12.85 13.19 -22.99
CA LYS A 125 -11.72 14.11 -22.71
C LYS A 125 -10.45 13.39 -22.23
N PHE A 126 -10.57 12.21 -21.63
CA PHE A 126 -9.43 11.41 -21.16
C PHE A 126 -8.89 10.40 -22.17
N ARG A 127 -9.43 10.35 -23.41
CA ARG A 127 -9.03 9.36 -24.43
C ARG A 127 -7.53 9.36 -24.75
N ARG A 128 -6.83 10.48 -24.51
CA ARG A 128 -5.39 10.62 -24.79
C ARG A 128 -4.49 9.93 -23.76
N LEU A 129 -5.00 9.58 -22.58
CA LEU A 129 -4.21 9.07 -21.46
C LEU A 129 -3.88 7.57 -21.53
N LYS A 130 -4.30 6.83 -22.57
CA LYS A 130 -4.10 5.36 -22.67
C LYS A 130 -4.56 4.64 -21.38
N LEU A 131 -5.79 4.94 -20.96
CA LEU A 131 -6.38 4.57 -19.67
C LEU A 131 -6.34 3.07 -19.32
N ASN A 132 -6.24 2.19 -20.31
CA ASN A 132 -6.12 0.74 -20.10
C ASN A 132 -4.77 0.31 -19.48
N ARG A 133 -3.81 1.23 -19.35
CA ARG A 133 -2.52 1.00 -18.68
C ARG A 133 -2.41 1.76 -17.36
N CYS A 134 -3.50 2.36 -16.91
CA CYS A 134 -3.56 3.17 -15.71
C CYS A 134 -4.26 2.42 -14.58
N GLU A 135 -3.95 2.84 -13.36
CA GLU A 135 -4.75 2.52 -12.18
C GLU A 135 -5.61 3.71 -11.80
N PHE A 136 -6.75 3.43 -11.20
CA PHE A 136 -7.75 4.41 -10.80
C PHE A 136 -7.88 4.39 -9.29
N VAL A 137 -8.00 5.58 -8.70
CA VAL A 137 -8.15 5.72 -7.26
C VAL A 137 -9.39 6.53 -7.00
N ALA A 138 -10.42 5.86 -6.50
CA ALA A 138 -11.64 6.52 -6.06
C ALA A 138 -11.42 7.06 -4.65
N VAL A 139 -11.32 8.38 -4.51
CA VAL A 139 -11.18 9.07 -3.22
C VAL A 139 -12.55 9.54 -2.77
N ARG A 140 -12.96 9.12 -1.57
CA ARG A 140 -14.26 9.47 -1.02
C ARG A 140 -14.13 10.68 -0.10
N LEU A 141 -15.19 11.49 -0.05
CA LEU A 141 -15.28 12.68 0.79
C LEU A 141 -16.52 12.57 1.68
N GLU A 142 -16.37 12.88 2.96
CA GLU A 142 -17.51 12.87 3.89
C GLU A 142 -18.59 13.86 3.42
N ASN A 143 -19.79 13.33 3.16
CA ASN A 143 -20.98 14.08 2.74
C ASN A 143 -20.85 14.86 1.41
N ARG A 144 -19.91 14.49 0.53
CA ARG A 144 -19.72 15.13 -0.77
C ARG A 144 -19.42 14.12 -1.86
N LYS A 145 -19.54 14.56 -3.12
CA LYS A 145 -19.00 13.79 -4.25
C LYS A 145 -17.48 13.70 -4.09
N GLY A 146 -16.95 12.49 -4.21
CA GLY A 146 -15.51 12.22 -4.21
C GLY A 146 -14.85 12.69 -5.51
N PHE A 147 -13.61 12.26 -5.72
CA PHE A 147 -12.90 12.46 -6.99
C PHE A 147 -12.09 11.21 -7.32
N VAL A 148 -11.67 11.11 -8.57
CA VAL A 148 -10.87 10.01 -9.10
C VAL A 148 -9.48 10.52 -9.45
N LEU A 149 -8.45 9.85 -8.95
CA LEU A 149 -7.08 9.99 -9.44
C LEU A 149 -6.80 8.91 -10.47
N ILE A 150 -5.96 9.26 -11.44
CA ILE A 150 -5.46 8.31 -12.44
C ILE A 150 -3.95 8.22 -12.24
N LEU A 151 -3.45 7.02 -11.99
CA LEU A 151 -2.02 6.72 -11.87
C LEU A 151 -1.51 6.10 -13.15
N ALA A 152 -0.28 6.47 -13.52
CA ALA A 152 0.43 5.86 -14.63
C ALA A 152 1.91 5.71 -14.25
N LYS A 153 2.54 4.67 -14.80
CA LYS A 153 4.00 4.56 -14.73
C LYS A 153 4.64 5.57 -15.67
N ASP A 154 5.68 6.22 -15.17
CA ASP A 154 6.51 7.13 -15.95
C ASP A 154 7.47 6.32 -16.88
N ARG A 155 8.51 6.97 -17.43
CA ARG A 155 9.49 6.26 -18.28
C ARG A 155 10.48 5.42 -17.47
N ALA A 156 10.75 5.78 -16.22
CA ALA A 156 11.59 5.01 -15.31
C ALA A 156 10.87 3.79 -14.72
N GLY A 157 9.53 3.79 -14.77
CA GLY A 157 8.68 2.74 -14.22
C GLY A 157 8.07 3.10 -12.87
N ASP A 158 8.29 4.33 -12.41
CA ASP A 158 7.77 4.88 -11.16
C ASP A 158 6.30 5.28 -11.32
N TRP A 159 5.50 5.03 -10.30
CA TRP A 159 4.10 5.43 -10.28
C TRP A 159 3.96 6.92 -10.00
N LEU A 160 3.20 7.62 -10.85
CA LEU A 160 2.88 9.04 -10.70
C LEU A 160 1.39 9.28 -10.96
N VAL A 161 0.85 10.34 -10.37
CA VAL A 161 -0.52 10.79 -10.64
C VAL A 161 -0.51 11.60 -11.93
N THR A 162 -1.34 11.20 -12.90
CA THR A 162 -1.38 11.85 -14.23
C THR A 162 -2.63 12.68 -14.45
N ALA A 163 -3.71 12.39 -13.70
CA ALA A 163 -4.94 13.16 -13.80
C ALA A 163 -5.74 13.14 -12.49
N VAL A 164 -6.57 14.16 -12.34
CA VAL A 164 -7.65 14.24 -11.36
C VAL A 164 -8.97 14.52 -12.08
N ALA A 165 -10.05 13.88 -11.63
CA ALA A 165 -11.39 14.02 -12.18
C ALA A 165 -12.45 14.04 -11.07
N GLU A 166 -13.41 14.97 -11.13
CA GLU A 166 -14.59 15.03 -10.24
C GLU A 166 -15.88 14.49 -10.84
#